data_AF-A0A8X7TLG1-F1
#
_entry.id   AF-A0A8X7TLG1-F1
#
_cell.length_a   1.000
_cell.length_b   1.000
_cell.length_c   1.000
_cell.angle_alpha   90.00
_cell.angle_beta   90.00
_cell.angle_gamma   90.00
#
_symmetry.space_group_name_H-M   'P 1'
#
loop_
_entity.id
_entity.type
_entity.pdbx_description
1 polymer ?
#
loop_
_entity_poly.entity_id
_entity_poly.type
_entity_poly.pdbx_seq_one_letter_code
_entity_poly.pdbx_strand_id
1 'polypeptide(L)'
;MERITAVVLVSLLIMFASVVNQTGANTCTEGLGTCENCDERCKAKHGPSSESNCDRSLVIPLCVCYYQCPDPPPTPTPPKICNGGAGLCSARCPANCCDTNCAQKFNGGHGFCDTIGNFNLCQCQYPC
;
A
#
# COMPACT_ATOMS: atom_id res chain seq x y z
N MET A 1 50.82 7.39 19.32
CA MET A 1 49.43 7.85 19.52
C MET A 1 48.78 8.40 18.25
N GLU A 2 49.51 8.94 17.26
CA GLU A 2 48.92 9.54 16.05
C GLU A 2 48.27 8.55 15.04
N ARG A 3 48.81 7.33 14.92
CA ARG A 3 48.28 6.33 13.98
C ARG A 3 46.89 5.81 14.37
N ILE A 4 46.60 5.76 15.66
CA ILE A 4 45.31 5.27 16.18
C ILE A 4 44.23 6.32 15.91
N THR A 5 44.56 7.61 16.07
CA THR A 5 43.63 8.73 15.81
C THR A 5 43.26 8.85 14.33
N ALA A 6 44.22 8.63 13.42
CA ALA A 6 43.97 8.65 11.97
C ALA A 6 43.04 7.50 11.53
N VAL A 7 43.24 6.29 12.07
CA VAL A 7 42.39 5.12 11.76
C VAL A 7 40.96 5.33 12.26
N VAL A 8 40.79 5.92 13.45
CA VAL A 8 39.47 6.23 14.02
C VAL A 8 38.74 7.30 13.20
N LEU A 9 39.44 8.36 12.76
CA LEU A 9 38.86 9.40 11.91
C LEU A 9 38.43 8.88 10.53
N VAL A 10 39.25 8.06 9.88
CA VAL A 10 38.90 7.44 8.58
C VAL A 10 37.70 6.50 8.73
N SER A 11 37.66 5.71 9.80
CA SER A 11 36.52 4.83 10.10
C SER A 11 35.21 5.59 10.31
N LEU A 12 35.26 6.74 11.00
CA LEU A 12 34.10 7.60 11.22
C LEU A 12 33.57 8.22 9.92
N LEU A 13 34.45 8.60 8.99
CA LEU A 13 34.03 9.19 7.71
C LEU A 13 33.31 8.19 6.78
N ILE A 14 33.65 6.90 6.85
CA ILE A 14 33.02 5.85 6.03
C ILE A 14 31.55 5.62 6.45
N MET A 15 31.21 5.85 7.72
CA MET A 15 29.85 5.62 8.24
C MET A 15 28.82 6.65 7.72
N PHE A 16 29.25 7.83 7.24
CA PHE A 16 28.34 8.85 6.69
C PHE A 16 28.06 8.69 5.19
N ALA A 17 28.76 7.79 4.49
CA ALA A 17 28.63 7.62 3.04
C ALA A 17 27.58 6.58 2.61
N SER A 18 26.96 5.85 3.55
CA SER A 18 26.10 4.71 3.24
C SER A 18 24.68 4.85 3.78
N VAL A 19 24.05 6.01 3.56
CA VAL A 19 22.58 6.12 3.55
C VAL A 19 22.14 6.51 2.15
N VAL A 20 22.25 5.56 1.22
CA VAL A 20 21.42 5.60 0.02
C VAL A 20 20.06 5.08 0.48
N ASN A 21 19.14 6.00 0.74
CA ASN A 21 17.73 5.67 0.93
C ASN A 21 17.21 5.18 -0.43
N GLN A 22 17.45 3.92 -0.77
CA GLN A 22 16.72 3.22 -1.82
C GLN A 22 15.30 2.99 -1.31
N THR A 23 14.51 4.06 -1.24
CA THR A 23 13.08 3.93 -1.54
C THR A 23 13.05 3.37 -2.95
N GLY A 24 12.80 2.07 -3.07
CA GLY A 24 12.68 1.39 -4.35
C GLY A 24 11.57 2.06 -5.15
N ALA A 25 11.93 3.09 -5.89
CA ALA A 25 11.23 3.51 -7.06
C ALA A 25 11.07 2.26 -7.92
N ASN A 26 9.86 1.69 -7.96
CA ASN A 26 9.63 0.56 -8.83
C ASN A 26 9.79 1.10 -10.25
N THR A 27 10.87 0.71 -10.94
CA THR A 27 11.12 1.15 -12.32
C THR A 27 10.29 0.29 -13.25
N CYS A 28 9.37 0.92 -13.98
CA CYS A 28 8.59 0.30 -15.04
C CYS A 28 9.36 0.38 -16.38
N THR A 29 9.11 -0.59 -17.25
CA THR A 29 9.73 -0.67 -18.59
C THR A 29 8.66 -0.80 -19.64
N GLU A 30 8.73 -0.01 -20.72
CA GLU A 30 7.81 -0.12 -21.85
C GLU A 30 8.56 -0.01 -23.20
N GLY A 31 8.22 -0.86 -24.16
CA GLY A 31 8.74 -0.79 -25.53
C GLY A 31 7.83 0.04 -26.45
N LEU A 32 8.39 1.03 -27.16
CA LEU A 32 7.63 1.91 -28.06
C LEU A 32 7.83 1.62 -29.56
N GLY A 33 8.49 0.52 -29.93
CA GLY A 33 8.76 0.20 -31.34
C GLY A 33 10.03 0.88 -31.86
N THR A 34 9.99 1.57 -33.01
CA THR A 34 11.21 2.11 -33.64
C THR A 34 11.96 3.13 -32.77
N CYS A 35 13.25 3.34 -33.06
CA CYS A 35 14.10 4.28 -32.33
C CYS A 35 14.04 5.74 -32.78
N GLU A 36 13.16 6.09 -33.72
CA GLU A 36 12.93 7.47 -34.12
C GLU A 36 12.37 8.26 -32.92
N ASN A 37 13.08 9.34 -32.55
CA ASN A 37 12.76 10.22 -31.42
C ASN A 37 12.43 9.47 -30.12
N CYS A 38 13.18 8.41 -29.82
CA CYS A 38 12.90 7.51 -28.70
C CYS A 38 12.83 8.25 -27.36
N ASP A 39 13.77 9.16 -27.10
CA ASP A 39 13.84 9.93 -25.86
C ASP A 39 12.65 10.88 -25.70
N GLU A 40 12.32 11.63 -26.75
CA GLU A 40 11.18 12.56 -26.73
C GLU A 40 9.87 11.81 -26.55
N ARG A 41 9.74 10.62 -27.14
CA ARG A 41 8.54 9.77 -27.02
C ARG A 41 8.40 9.16 -25.63
N CYS A 42 9.50 8.69 -25.04
CA CYS A 42 9.50 8.23 -23.65
C CYS A 42 9.08 9.36 -22.70
N LYS A 43 9.68 10.55 -22.86
CA LYS A 43 9.40 11.72 -22.01
C LYS A 43 7.98 12.25 -22.19
N ALA A 44 7.47 12.26 -23.42
CA ALA A 44 6.11 12.65 -23.72
C ALA A 44 5.08 11.70 -23.08
N LYS A 45 5.39 10.41 -22.99
CA LYS A 45 4.47 9.40 -22.45
C LYS A 45 4.56 9.22 -20.94
N HIS A 46 5.77 9.21 -20.39
CA HIS A 46 6.02 8.84 -18.99
C HIS A 46 6.53 10.01 -18.13
N GLY A 47 6.74 11.19 -18.72
CA GLY A 47 7.21 12.38 -18.03
C GLY A 47 8.71 12.63 -18.20
N PRO A 48 9.19 13.83 -17.84
CA PRO A 48 10.55 14.28 -18.16
C PRO A 48 11.66 13.48 -17.47
N SER A 49 11.33 12.73 -16.41
CA SER A 49 12.26 11.85 -15.69
C SER A 49 12.43 10.48 -16.34
N SER A 50 11.67 10.15 -17.39
CA SER A 50 11.84 8.88 -18.09
C SER A 50 13.17 8.84 -18.84
N GLU A 51 13.83 7.70 -18.77
CA GLU A 51 15.02 7.40 -19.57
C GLU A 51 14.64 6.53 -20.76
N SER A 52 15.46 6.56 -21.81
CA SER A 52 15.23 5.82 -23.05
C SER A 52 16.48 5.07 -23.48
N ASN A 53 16.29 3.91 -24.09
CA ASN A 53 17.34 3.12 -24.72
C ASN A 53 16.84 2.61 -26.07
N CYS A 54 17.68 2.69 -27.10
CA CYS A 54 17.43 2.06 -28.38
C CYS A 54 18.22 0.75 -28.46
N ASP A 55 17.55 -0.39 -28.22
CA ASP A 55 18.14 -1.71 -28.36
C ASP A 55 18.22 -2.09 -29.84
N ARG A 56 19.43 -1.98 -30.39
CA ARG A 56 19.76 -2.36 -31.78
C ARG A 56 20.25 -3.80 -31.92
N SER A 57 20.24 -4.57 -30.84
CA SER A 57 20.64 -5.98 -30.86
C SER A 57 19.58 -6.87 -31.52
N LEU A 58 18.37 -6.34 -31.68
CA LEU A 58 17.23 -7.01 -32.31
C LEU A 58 17.19 -6.74 -33.83
N VAL A 59 16.59 -7.67 -34.58
CA VAL A 59 16.38 -7.56 -36.04
C VAL A 59 15.63 -6.27 -36.41
N ILE A 60 14.73 -5.81 -35.54
CA ILE A 60 14.09 -4.51 -35.63
C ILE A 60 14.47 -3.74 -34.36
N PRO A 61 15.19 -2.60 -34.48
CA PRO A 61 15.58 -1.81 -33.32
C PRO A 61 14.37 -1.40 -32.48
N LEU A 62 14.47 -1.61 -31.17
CA LEU A 62 13.39 -1.35 -30.21
C LEU A 62 13.77 -0.19 -29.27
N CYS A 63 12.95 0.84 -29.25
CA CYS A 63 12.94 1.88 -28.24
C CYS A 63 12.33 1.32 -26.95
N VAL A 64 13.08 1.39 -25.85
CA VAL A 64 12.70 0.94 -24.52
C VAL A 64 12.75 2.15 -23.59
N CYS A 65 11.65 2.42 -22.90
CA CYS A 65 11.54 3.48 -21.89
C CYS A 65 11.65 2.88 -20.49
N TYR A 66 12.40 3.55 -19.63
CA TYR A 66 12.48 3.26 -18.20
C TYR A 66 11.90 4.46 -17.45
N TYR A 67 10.93 4.21 -16.57
CA TYR A 67 10.23 5.28 -15.89
C TYR A 67 9.77 4.86 -14.51
N GLN A 68 9.50 5.84 -13.65
CA GLN A 68 8.91 5.59 -12.34
C GLN A 68 7.51 4.98 -12.54
N CYS A 69 7.27 3.79 -12.00
CA CYS A 69 5.90 3.26 -11.96
C CYS A 69 5.00 4.25 -11.20
N PRO A 70 3.73 4.40 -11.61
CA PRO A 70 2.74 5.10 -10.80
C PRO A 70 2.71 4.47 -9.40
N ASP A 71 2.67 5.31 -8.37
CA ASP A 71 2.41 4.80 -7.04
C ASP A 71 1.08 4.04 -7.06
N PRO A 72 1.00 2.87 -6.39
CA PRO A 72 -0.27 2.20 -6.25
C PRO A 72 -1.27 3.17 -5.61
N PRO A 73 -2.54 3.16 -6.04
CA PRO A 73 -3.55 3.98 -5.39
C PRO A 73 -3.52 3.69 -3.88
N PRO A 74 -3.65 4.73 -3.03
CA PRO A 74 -3.60 4.54 -1.60
C PRO A 74 -4.64 3.49 -1.22
N THR A 75 -4.19 2.42 -0.57
CA THR A 75 -5.10 1.39 -0.06
C THR A 75 -6.04 2.08 0.93
N PRO A 76 -7.37 2.04 0.74
CA PRO A 76 -8.26 2.64 1.71
C PRO A 76 -8.06 1.93 3.05
N THR A 77 -7.67 2.68 4.08
CA THR A 77 -7.61 2.15 5.44
C THR A 77 -9.02 1.70 5.79
N PRO A 78 -9.25 0.41 6.09
CA PRO A 78 -10.56 -0.05 6.51
C PRO A 78 -11.01 0.77 7.72
N PRO A 79 -12.28 1.23 7.77
CA PRO A 79 -12.79 1.89 8.96
C PRO A 79 -12.60 0.94 10.15
N LYS A 80 -12.17 1.50 11.29
CA LYS A 80 -12.00 0.69 12.48
C LYS A 80 -13.39 0.22 12.93
N ILE A 81 -13.48 -1.06 13.26
CA ILE A 81 -14.73 -1.69 13.68
C ILE A 81 -14.64 -1.96 15.19
N CYS A 82 -15.63 -1.47 15.92
CA CYS A 82 -15.83 -1.76 17.32
C CYS A 82 -16.90 -2.84 17.50
N ASN A 83 -16.77 -3.59 18.60
CA ASN A 83 -17.76 -4.57 19.02
C ASN A 83 -18.54 -4.03 20.23
N GLY A 84 -19.84 -4.28 20.24
CA GLY A 84 -20.74 -3.94 21.33
C GLY A 84 -21.76 -5.05 21.58
N GLY A 85 -22.63 -4.84 22.57
CA GLY A 85 -23.72 -5.76 22.87
C GLY A 85 -25.06 -5.06 22.99
N ALA A 86 -26.13 -5.73 22.58
CA ALA A 86 -27.51 -5.25 22.70
C ALA A 86 -28.46 -6.26 23.38
N GLY A 87 -27.93 -7.11 24.26
CA GLY A 87 -28.71 -7.99 25.13
C GLY A 87 -28.68 -9.46 24.69
N LEU A 88 -29.76 -10.19 24.98
CA LEU A 88 -29.90 -11.62 24.66
C LEU A 88 -30.71 -11.80 23.38
N CYS A 89 -30.26 -12.73 22.54
CA CYS A 89 -31.07 -13.26 21.46
C CYS A 89 -32.00 -14.36 21.97
N SER A 90 -33.25 -14.33 21.51
CA SER A 90 -34.29 -15.27 21.90
C SER A 90 -35.32 -15.43 20.79
N ALA A 91 -36.31 -16.31 20.95
CA ALA A 91 -37.43 -16.40 20.02
C ALA A 91 -38.19 -15.06 19.86
N ARG A 92 -38.15 -14.18 20.87
CA ARG A 92 -38.76 -12.84 20.84
C ARG A 92 -37.87 -11.77 20.22
N CYS A 93 -36.55 -11.99 20.23
CA CYS A 93 -35.59 -11.12 19.55
C CYS A 93 -34.62 -11.99 18.74
N PRO A 94 -35.06 -12.43 17.54
CA PRO A 94 -34.19 -13.15 16.61
C PRO A 94 -33.18 -12.18 15.95
N ALA A 95 -32.36 -12.69 15.04
CA ALA A 95 -31.26 -11.94 14.43
C ALA A 95 -31.67 -10.56 13.85
N ASN A 96 -32.84 -10.46 13.22
CA ASN A 96 -33.35 -9.17 12.69
C ASN A 96 -33.64 -8.13 13.78
N CYS A 97 -34.17 -8.55 14.92
CA CYS A 97 -34.37 -7.70 16.09
C CYS A 97 -33.03 -7.26 16.67
N CYS A 98 -32.06 -8.18 16.75
CA CYS A 98 -30.70 -7.86 17.17
C CYS A 98 -30.05 -6.81 16.24
N ASP A 99 -30.10 -7.02 14.92
CA ASP A 99 -29.58 -6.08 13.93
C ASP A 99 -30.23 -4.69 14.07
N THR A 100 -31.56 -4.64 14.20
CA THR A 100 -32.29 -3.39 14.41
C THR A 100 -31.84 -2.67 15.69
N ASN A 101 -31.69 -3.41 16.81
CA ASN A 101 -31.23 -2.83 18.06
C ASN A 101 -29.79 -2.30 17.96
N CYS A 102 -28.92 -3.02 17.25
CA CYS A 102 -27.55 -2.59 17.01
C CYS A 102 -27.49 -1.34 16.12
N ALA A 103 -28.29 -1.27 15.06
CA ALA A 103 -28.40 -0.11 14.18
C ALA A 103 -28.99 1.13 14.88
N GLN A 104 -29.90 0.92 15.83
CA GLN A 104 -30.43 2.01 16.67
C GLN A 104 -29.43 2.48 17.74
N LYS A 105 -28.63 1.56 18.29
CA LYS A 105 -27.68 1.84 19.38
C LYS A 105 -26.36 2.44 18.87
N PHE A 106 -25.89 2.00 17.72
CA PHE A 106 -24.61 2.40 17.14
C PHE A 106 -24.81 2.89 15.71
N ASN A 107 -24.27 4.08 15.39
CA ASN A 107 -24.40 4.65 14.05
C ASN A 107 -23.67 3.77 13.02
N GLY A 108 -24.37 3.34 11.98
CA GLY A 108 -23.85 2.35 11.02
C GLY A 108 -23.63 0.96 11.62
N GLY A 109 -24.26 0.67 12.77
CA GLY A 109 -24.14 -0.60 13.46
C GLY A 109 -24.99 -1.69 12.81
N HIS A 110 -24.45 -2.90 12.84
CA HIS A 110 -25.13 -4.12 12.45
C HIS A 110 -25.02 -5.15 13.55
N GLY A 111 -26.02 -6.02 13.66
CA GLY A 111 -26.15 -6.97 14.75
C GLY A 111 -26.36 -8.39 14.30
N PHE A 112 -25.82 -9.32 15.07
CA PHE A 112 -26.06 -10.74 14.89
C PHE A 112 -26.12 -11.46 16.24
N CYS A 113 -26.84 -12.58 16.24
CA CYS A 113 -26.92 -13.44 17.40
C CYS A 113 -25.74 -14.40 17.41
N ASP A 114 -24.93 -14.32 18.47
CA ASP A 114 -23.76 -15.18 18.67
C ASP A 114 -23.86 -15.91 20.01
N THR A 115 -23.51 -17.19 20.01
CA THR A 115 -23.62 -18.04 21.21
C THR A 115 -22.27 -18.11 21.90
N ILE A 116 -22.18 -17.48 23.08
CA ILE A 116 -20.98 -17.52 23.92
C ILE A 116 -21.28 -18.38 25.15
N GLY A 117 -20.67 -19.57 25.19
CA GLY A 117 -20.99 -20.59 26.19
C GLY A 117 -22.45 -21.05 26.05
N ASN A 118 -23.25 -20.84 27.09
CA ASN A 118 -24.67 -21.21 27.12
C ASN A 118 -25.61 -20.02 26.84
N PHE A 119 -25.08 -18.84 26.52
CA PHE A 119 -25.87 -17.64 26.29
C PHE A 119 -25.86 -17.27 24.81
N ASN A 120 -27.04 -17.05 24.26
CA ASN A 120 -27.19 -16.47 22.92
C ASN A 120 -27.30 -14.95 23.06
N LEU A 121 -26.27 -14.23 22.65
CA LEU A 121 -26.11 -12.80 22.86
C LEU A 121 -26.23 -12.05 21.54
N CYS A 122 -26.81 -10.87 21.60
CA CYS A 122 -26.84 -9.94 20.47
C CYS A 122 -25.52 -9.17 20.43
N GLN A 123 -24.63 -9.54 19.51
CA GLN A 123 -23.38 -8.83 19.21
C GLN A 123 -23.65 -7.75 18.16
N CYS A 124 -23.04 -6.58 18.38
CA CYS A 124 -23.08 -5.46 17.44
C CYS A 124 -21.68 -5.17 16.90
N GLN A 125 -21.57 -4.93 15.60
CA GLN A 125 -20.38 -4.39 14.95
C GLN A 125 -20.71 -3.02 14.37
N TYR A 126 -19.84 -2.04 14.59
CA TYR A 126 -20.09 -0.68 14.12
C TYR A 126 -18.80 0.08 13.87
N PRO A 127 -18.80 1.07 12.94
CA PRO A 127 -17.68 1.97 12.73
C PRO A 127 -17.34 2.78 14.00
N CYS A 128 -16.05 2.83 14.32
CA CYS A 128 -15.41 3.67 15.35
C CYS A 128 -13.95 3.97 14.91
#